data_AF-A0A0K1W363-F1
#
_entry.id   AF-A0A0K1W363-F1
#
_cell.length_a   1.000
_cell.length_b   1.000
_cell.length_c   1.000
_cell.angle_alpha   90.00
_cell.angle_beta   90.00
_cell.angle_gamma   90.00
#
_symmetry.space_group_name_H-M   'P 1'
#
loop_
_entity.id
_entity.type
_entity.pdbx_description
1 polymer ?
#
loop_
_entity_poly.entity_id
_entity_poly.type
_entity_poly.pdbx_seq_one_letter_code
_entity_poly.pdbx_strand_id
1 'polypeptide(L)'
;MPGGETTPPNAQEELSKVLKNTELGEIKNPTEKRLKALIVDKNPDLEEFDLKLGSISYKQSIVSSIKYKKSVKVSFTSIIESLNNNNSTETRKV
;
A
#
# COMPACT_ATOMS: atom_id res chain seq x y z
N MET A 1 -17.61 34.89 16.05
CA MET A 1 -16.58 33.83 15.99
C MET A 1 -16.29 33.51 14.54
N PRO A 2 -15.15 33.95 13.97
CA PRO A 2 -14.56 33.27 12.82
C PRO A 2 -13.56 32.23 13.33
N GLY A 3 -13.70 30.99 12.89
CA GLY A 3 -12.88 29.86 13.31
C GLY A 3 -11.42 30.07 12.91
N GLY A 4 -10.55 30.15 13.92
CA GLY A 4 -9.11 30.07 13.71
C GLY A 4 -8.74 28.63 13.40
N GLU A 5 -8.55 28.31 12.12
CA GLU A 5 -7.63 27.25 11.75
C GLU A 5 -6.22 27.76 12.06
N THR A 6 -5.81 27.60 13.32
CA THR A 6 -4.41 27.65 13.68
C THR A 6 -3.75 26.45 13.02
N THR A 7 -3.16 26.65 11.84
CA THR A 7 -2.14 25.72 11.34
C THR A 7 -0.84 26.09 12.07
N PRO A 8 -0.40 25.34 13.09
CA PRO A 8 0.90 25.60 13.70
C PRO A 8 2.03 25.32 12.69
N PRO A 9 3.15 26.05 12.78
CA PRO A 9 4.26 25.96 11.86
C PRO A 9 5.04 24.67 12.14
N ASN A 10 4.64 23.60 11.49
CA ASN A 10 5.52 22.46 11.27
C ASN A 10 5.13 21.83 9.93
N ALA A 11 5.40 22.58 8.85
CA ALA A 11 4.93 22.39 7.48
C ALA A 11 5.59 21.18 6.78
N GLN A 12 5.52 20.01 7.41
CA GLN A 12 5.57 18.77 6.63
C GLN A 12 4.22 18.59 5.97
N GLU A 13 4.25 18.38 4.66
CA GLU A 13 3.06 18.08 3.89
C GLU A 13 2.40 16.80 4.40
N GLU A 14 1.07 16.75 4.35
CA GLU A 14 0.33 15.56 4.77
C GLU A 14 0.48 14.47 3.71
N LEU A 15 0.74 13.24 4.15
CA LEU A 15 0.89 12.11 3.23
C LEU A 15 -0.37 11.93 2.36
N SER A 16 -1.56 12.26 2.87
CA SER A 16 -2.82 12.22 2.10
C SER A 16 -2.88 13.20 0.92
N LYS A 17 -2.04 14.25 0.89
CA LYS A 17 -2.01 15.23 -0.22
C LYS A 17 -1.23 14.70 -1.43
N VAL A 18 -0.19 13.91 -1.16
CA VAL A 18 0.67 13.27 -2.17
C VAL A 18 0.19 11.87 -2.54
N LEU A 19 -0.28 11.09 -1.55
CA LEU A 19 -0.87 9.77 -1.75
C LEU A 19 -2.35 9.92 -2.12
N LYS A 20 -2.59 10.37 -3.36
CA LYS A 20 -3.93 10.57 -3.92
C LYS A 20 -4.59 9.24 -4.26
N ASN A 21 -3.81 8.27 -4.74
CA ASN A 21 -4.26 6.94 -5.09
C ASN A 21 -4.01 5.97 -3.94
N THR A 22 -5.06 5.74 -3.15
CA THR A 22 -5.07 4.78 -2.04
C THR A 22 -5.48 3.38 -2.47
N GLU A 23 -6.13 3.24 -3.63
CA GLU A 23 -6.54 1.97 -4.21
C GLU A 23 -5.42 1.41 -5.09
N LEU A 24 -4.71 0.42 -4.58
CA LEU A 24 -3.59 -0.21 -5.28
C LEU A 24 -4.07 -1.31 -6.24
N GLY A 25 -5.33 -1.75 -6.13
CA GLY A 25 -5.89 -2.81 -6.95
C GLY A 25 -5.42 -4.20 -6.51
N GLU A 26 -5.28 -5.12 -7.46
CA GLU A 26 -4.92 -6.51 -7.19
C GLU A 26 -3.41 -6.71 -7.06
N ILE A 27 -2.98 -7.31 -5.96
CA ILE A 27 -1.58 -7.57 -5.67
C ILE A 27 -1.35 -9.04 -5.32
N LYS A 28 -0.52 -9.71 -6.13
CA LYS A 28 -0.10 -11.09 -5.87
C LYS A 28 0.98 -11.07 -4.81
N ASN A 29 0.76 -11.76 -3.70
CA ASN A 29 1.65 -11.80 -2.54
C ASN A 29 1.99 -10.38 -2.03
N PRO A 30 1.07 -9.71 -1.30
CA PRO A 30 1.29 -8.37 -0.75
C PRO A 30 2.44 -8.39 0.25
N THR A 31 3.63 -8.03 -0.22
CA THR A 31 4.82 -7.82 0.59
C THR A 31 5.08 -6.33 0.69
N GLU A 32 5.78 -5.90 1.74
CA GLU A 32 6.11 -4.50 1.95
C GLU A 32 6.73 -3.88 0.68
N LYS A 33 7.74 -4.55 0.11
CA LYS A 33 8.43 -4.08 -1.10
C LYS A 33 7.47 -3.91 -2.29
N ARG A 34 6.59 -4.89 -2.54
CA ARG A 34 5.64 -4.78 -3.66
C ARG A 34 4.60 -3.70 -3.45
N LEU A 35 4.11 -3.55 -2.23
CA LEU A 35 3.16 -2.49 -1.91
C LEU A 35 3.80 -1.12 -2.10
N LYS A 36 5.05 -0.91 -1.64
CA LYS A 36 5.77 0.35 -1.86
C LYS A 36 5.95 0.65 -3.34
N ALA A 37 6.41 -0.33 -4.12
CA ALA A 37 6.56 -0.19 -5.56
C ALA A 37 5.23 0.22 -6.24
N LEU A 38 4.12 -0.41 -5.87
CA LEU A 38 2.80 -0.04 -6.40
C LEU A 38 2.34 1.34 -5.95
N ILE A 39 2.61 1.73 -4.70
CA ILE A 39 2.25 3.05 -4.18
C ILE A 39 2.97 4.13 -4.98
N VAL A 40 4.27 3.96 -5.25
CA VAL A 40 5.09 4.91 -6.03
C VAL A 40 4.68 4.91 -7.50
N ASP A 41 4.36 3.74 -8.07
CA ASP A 41 3.83 3.62 -9.44
C ASP A 41 2.53 4.43 -9.61
N LYS A 42 1.63 4.38 -8.62
CA LYS A 42 0.35 5.11 -8.60
C LYS A 42 0.48 6.57 -8.16
N ASN A 43 1.55 6.91 -7.43
CA ASN A 43 1.79 8.22 -6.83
C ASN A 43 3.27 8.59 -7.07
N PRO A 44 3.63 9.05 -8.27
CA PRO A 44 5.01 9.32 -8.65
C PRO A 44 5.67 10.46 -7.86
N ASP A 45 4.89 11.28 -7.16
CA ASP A 45 5.38 12.27 -6.19
C ASP A 45 5.97 11.65 -4.91
N LEU A 46 5.78 10.35 -4.69
CA LEU A 46 6.30 9.62 -3.53
C LEU A 46 7.55 8.80 -3.88
N GLU A 47 8.47 8.68 -2.93
CA GLU A 47 9.70 7.91 -3.09
C GLU A 47 9.63 6.64 -2.23
N GLU A 48 10.00 5.48 -2.79
CA GLU A 48 9.91 4.17 -2.11
C GLU A 48 10.65 4.16 -0.76
N PHE A 49 11.80 4.84 -0.73
CA PHE A 49 12.69 4.92 0.42
C PHE A 49 12.09 5.73 1.58
N ASP A 50 11.29 6.76 1.27
CA ASP A 50 10.64 7.60 2.27
C ASP A 50 9.39 6.93 2.87
N LEU A 51 8.88 5.86 2.24
CA LEU A 51 7.68 5.15 2.65
C LEU A 51 8.00 4.01 3.62
N LYS A 52 7.18 3.92 4.67
CA LYS A 52 7.16 2.84 5.66
C LYS A 52 5.76 2.26 5.73
N LEU A 53 5.66 0.95 5.57
CA LEU A 53 4.39 0.27 5.81
C LEU A 53 4.33 -0.17 7.26
N GLY A 54 3.21 0.14 7.90
CA GLY A 54 2.83 -0.43 9.18
C GLY A 54 2.16 -1.78 8.98
N SER A 55 1.14 -2.06 9.78
CA SER A 55 0.39 -3.32 9.72
C SER A 55 -0.17 -3.59 8.32
N ILE A 56 0.41 -4.58 7.64
CA ILE A 56 -0.07 -5.09 6.35
C ILE A 56 -1.14 -6.16 6.65
N SER A 57 -2.39 -5.83 6.35
CA SER A 57 -3.51 -6.78 6.39
C SER A 57 -3.76 -7.37 5.00
N TYR A 58 -4.63 -8.37 4.91
CA TYR A 58 -4.95 -9.05 3.65
C TYR A 58 -5.50 -8.12 2.54
N LYS A 59 -6.22 -7.06 2.91
CA LYS A 59 -6.88 -6.15 1.96
C LYS A 59 -6.51 -4.67 2.12
N GLN A 60 -5.70 -4.35 3.12
CA GLN A 60 -5.39 -2.97 3.46
C GLN A 60 -4.05 -2.89 4.15
N SER A 61 -3.38 -1.76 4.04
CA SER A 61 -2.18 -1.47 4.81
C SER A 61 -2.16 -0.01 5.24
N ILE A 62 -1.45 0.28 6.32
CA ILE A 62 -1.19 1.63 6.76
C ILE A 62 0.16 2.06 6.21
N VAL A 63 0.17 3.10 5.39
CA VAL A 63 1.37 3.71 4.84
C VAL A 63 1.69 4.95 5.66
N SER A 64 2.94 5.08 6.03
CA SER A 64 3.50 6.23 6.73
C SER A 64 4.77 6.66 6.00
N SER A 65 5.24 7.88 6.25
CA SER A 65 6.49 8.34 5.66
C SER A 65 7.34 9.04 6.71
N ILE A 66 8.65 9.05 6.49
CA ILE A 66 9.58 9.87 7.28
C ILE A 66 9.54 11.34 6.86
N LYS A 67 9.17 11.61 5.60
CA LYS A 67 9.16 12.94 4.98
C LYS A 67 7.82 13.65 5.15
N TYR A 68 6.72 12.89 5.19
CA TYR A 68 5.35 13.40 5.31
C TYR A 68 4.71 13.08 6.66
N LYS A 69 3.75 13.91 7.06
CA LYS A 69 2.97 13.70 8.30
C LYS A 69 1.71 12.90 8.07
N LYS A 70 1.26 12.28 9.16
CA LYS A 70 0.10 11.38 9.24
C LYS A 70 0.29 10.11 8.40
N SER A 71 -0.46 9.08 8.78
CA SER A 71 -0.48 7.81 8.05
C SER A 71 -1.72 7.74 7.19
N VAL A 72 -1.59 7.16 6.01
CA VAL A 72 -2.67 6.97 5.05
C VAL A 72 -2.97 5.49 4.94
N LYS A 73 -4.26 5.16 4.95
CA LYS A 73 -4.70 3.79 4.70
C LYS A 73 -4.82 3.57 3.20
N VAL A 74 -4.18 2.51 2.71
CA VAL A 74 -4.31 2.03 1.34
C VAL A 74 -5.06 0.71 1.31
N SER A 75 -5.81 0.49 0.24
CA SER A 75 -6.67 -0.68 0.04
C SER A 75 -6.20 -1.44 -1.20
N PHE A 76 -6.24 -2.77 -1.12
CA PHE A 76 -5.83 -3.66 -2.20
C PHE A 76 -6.53 -5.01 -2.10
N THR A 77 -6.53 -5.76 -3.19
CA THR A 77 -7.05 -7.12 -3.25
C THR A 77 -5.86 -8.07 -3.30
N SER A 78 -5.60 -8.78 -2.20
CA SER A 78 -4.60 -9.84 -2.20
C SER A 78 -5.11 -11.04 -3.01
N ILE A 79 -4.56 -11.19 -4.21
CA ILE A 79 -4.69 -12.42 -5.00
C ILE A 79 -3.72 -13.43 -4.39
N ILE A 80 -4.22 -14.18 -3.41
CA ILE A 80 -3.63 -15.48 -3.13
C ILE A 80 -4.03 -16.35 -4.30
N GLU A 81 -3.04 -16.69 -5.12
CA GLU A 81 -3.21 -17.77 -6.08
C GLU A 81 -3.56 -18.99 -5.23
N SER A 82 -4.83 -19.37 -5.20
CA SER A 82 -5.24 -20.67 -4.69
C SER A 82 -4.25 -21.64 -5.32
N LEU A 83 -3.44 -22.30 -4.49
CA LEU A 83 -2.57 -23.39 -4.90
C LEU A 83 -3.50 -24.46 -5.48
N ASN A 84 -3.84 -24.31 -6.75
CA ASN A 84 -4.45 -25.35 -7.53
C ASN A 84 -3.30 -26.33 -7.77
N ASN A 85 -3.04 -27.13 -6.75
CA ASN A 85 -2.20 -28.31 -6.85
C ASN A 85 -2.97 -29.28 -7.74
N ASN A 86 -2.90 -29.07 -9.05
CA ASN A 86 -3.16 -30.11 -10.02
C ASN A 86 -2.02 -31.14 -9.90
N ASN A 87 -2.02 -31.92 -8.82
CA ASN A 87 -1.42 -33.24 -8.85
C ASN A 87 -2.34 -34.13 -9.71
N SER A 88 -2.32 -33.89 -11.02
CA SER A 88 -2.72 -34.91 -11.97
C SER A 88 -1.68 -36.03 -11.83
N THR A 89 -1.95 -36.98 -10.92
CA THR A 89 -1.30 -38.28 -10.95
C THR A 89 -1.79 -38.97 -12.22
N GLU A 90 -1.08 -38.68 -13.31
CA GLU A 90 -1.06 -39.51 -14.50
C GLU A 90 -0.47 -40.86 -14.10
N THR A 91 -1.31 -41.77 -13.59
CA THR A 91 -0.97 -43.19 -13.49
C THR A 91 -1.57 -43.90 -14.70
N ARG A 92 -1.02 -43.63 -15.88
CA ARG A 92 -1.08 -44.55 -17.02
C ARG A 92 0.21 -45.35 -17.09
N LYS A 93 0.21 -46.55 -16.52
CA LYS A 93 1.05 -47.70 -16.94
C LYS A 93 0.25 -48.96 -16.59
N VAL A 94 -0.48 -49.48 -17.57
CA VAL A 94 -0.24 -50.75 -18.31
C VAL A 94 -0.30 -51.99 -17.42
#